data_AF-A0A6L8GU50-F1
#
_entry.id   AF-A0A6L8GU50-F1
#
_cell.length_a   1.000
_cell.length_b   1.000
_cell.length_c   1.000
_cell.angle_alpha   90.00
_cell.angle_beta   90.00
_cell.angle_gamma   90.00
#
_symmetry.space_group_name_H-M   'P 1'
#
loop_
_entity.id
_entity.type
_entity.pdbx_description
1 polymer ?
#
loop_
_entity_poly.entity_id
_entity_poly.type
_entity_poly.pdbx_seq_one_letter_code
_entity_poly.pdbx_strand_id
1 'polypeptide(L)'
;MPPLAFKPDSSFFEKIALGAVGSRHVAHDLERLGHQIVELERGAMDTKLWKDVKRKRVRIPDLVCKVCGLRVESRAKKEAELSMSHSFSAHERAWDFSMVDTDIVAFPVCTKDKDQGKEWCIGRLNGQTSYWHERNRIQWQPQGKVNYIRVGQFKAVPHDNASTKGVTEGSETSIVWKSRFSRRNGFVEAVSGQKITITRACDGHRHTQAVPPEMKIVVDRGDQVALNQIIASRVRPETDNHLCCSQELTDCQLLQLLSSRERTQRFTGVKLARLRLRRSDSLIRSIASLEGDQKEDVYIRLEAAAYLVAICHMRAQDLFIPYLKHCDEQIQLEAVISLGEAGTQECVRILSTILNDAERPYFARSAAAWSLSRINDYKSCQCLVQAFGDMNPNLREEALEGIVSLHSDAVPSLLSGLQEADPAIAVGCAEALRQHGALPADAIDALTEQLVRENPSKWAVWLAGHLPRECLAGAVADLQGTGPELHYAITVLWSFAES
;
A
#
# COMPACT_ATOMS: atom_id res chain seq x y z
N MET A 1 19.86 -29.72 -15.57
CA MET A 1 19.28 -28.44 -15.12
C MET A 1 18.83 -28.63 -13.68
N PRO A 2 19.17 -27.74 -12.73
CA PRO A 2 18.57 -27.83 -11.40
C PRO A 2 17.06 -27.57 -11.54
N PRO A 3 16.20 -28.29 -10.81
CA PRO A 3 14.77 -28.07 -10.87
C PRO A 3 14.47 -26.67 -10.34
N LEU A 4 13.88 -25.82 -11.17
CA LEU A 4 13.22 -24.58 -10.78
C LEU A 4 12.02 -24.96 -9.90
N ALA A 5 12.28 -25.28 -8.64
CA ALA A 5 11.23 -25.38 -7.63
C ALA A 5 10.75 -23.95 -7.36
N PHE A 6 9.87 -23.45 -8.22
CA PHE A 6 9.06 -22.29 -7.90
C PHE A 6 8.38 -22.60 -6.57
N LYS A 7 8.64 -21.76 -5.57
CA LYS A 7 7.77 -21.69 -4.41
C LYS A 7 6.34 -21.62 -4.95
N PRO A 8 5.38 -22.40 -4.41
CA PRO A 8 3.99 -22.20 -4.79
C PRO A 8 3.70 -20.73 -4.56
N ASP A 9 3.18 -20.08 -5.59
CA ASP A 9 3.05 -18.63 -5.69
C ASP A 9 2.35 -18.02 -4.45
N SER A 10 1.52 -18.81 -3.76
CA SER A 10 0.95 -18.60 -2.43
C SER A 10 1.95 -18.04 -1.39
N SER A 11 3.11 -18.68 -1.26
CA SER A 11 4.11 -18.34 -0.23
C SER A 11 4.89 -17.08 -0.57
N PHE A 12 4.95 -16.70 -1.85
CA PHE A 12 5.50 -15.42 -2.29
C PHE A 12 4.50 -14.31 -1.99
N PHE A 13 3.22 -14.50 -2.37
CA PHE A 13 2.15 -13.56 -2.06
C PHE A 13 2.02 -13.31 -0.55
N GLU A 14 2.12 -14.37 0.27
CA GLU A 14 2.10 -14.26 1.73
C GLU A 14 3.16 -13.28 2.27
N LYS A 15 4.36 -13.26 1.66
CA LYS A 15 5.43 -12.33 2.05
C LYS A 15 5.14 -10.89 1.63
N ILE A 16 4.57 -10.70 0.44
CA ILE A 16 4.15 -9.38 -0.04
C ILE A 16 3.04 -8.83 0.86
N ALA A 17 2.02 -9.64 1.16
CA ALA A 17 0.92 -9.27 2.05
C ALA A 17 1.41 -8.94 3.46
N LEU A 18 2.31 -9.75 4.02
CA LEU A 18 2.95 -9.48 5.32
C LEU A 18 3.70 -8.13 5.30
N GLY A 19 4.46 -7.86 4.24
CA GLY A 19 5.17 -6.60 4.04
C GLY A 19 4.21 -5.41 4.01
N ALA A 20 3.19 -5.46 3.16
CA ALA A 20 2.20 -4.38 3.02
C ALA A 20 1.45 -4.09 4.33
N VAL A 21 1.01 -5.12 5.04
CA VAL A 21 0.35 -4.96 6.36
C VAL A 21 1.30 -4.37 7.39
N GLY A 22 2.55 -4.83 7.43
CA GLY A 22 3.58 -4.25 8.29
C GLY A 22 3.85 -2.78 7.99
N SER A 23 4.01 -2.41 6.72
CA SER A 23 4.25 -1.02 6.30
C SER A 23 3.09 -0.08 6.66
N ARG A 24 1.84 -0.53 6.48
CA ARG A 24 0.66 0.25 6.90
C ARG A 24 0.62 0.41 8.42
N HIS A 25 0.93 -0.65 9.17
CA HIS A 25 0.99 -0.57 10.62
C HIS A 25 2.09 0.39 11.08
N VAL A 26 3.27 0.36 10.47
CA VAL A 26 4.36 1.30 10.74
C VAL A 26 3.94 2.74 10.45
N ALA A 27 3.24 2.97 9.35
CA ALA A 27 2.73 4.30 9.01
C ALA A 27 1.76 4.81 10.09
N HIS A 28 0.77 3.99 10.45
CA HIS A 28 -0.21 4.34 11.48
C HIS A 28 0.45 4.55 12.86
N ASP A 29 1.44 3.73 13.20
CA ASP A 29 2.16 3.86 14.48
C ASP A 29 2.98 5.15 14.57
N LEU A 30 3.53 5.62 13.45
CA LEU A 30 4.25 6.90 13.35
C LEU A 30 3.31 8.12 13.29
N GLU A 31 2.08 7.98 12.77
CA GLU A 31 1.07 9.04 12.78
C GLU A 31 0.73 9.50 14.21
N ARG A 32 0.67 8.55 15.16
CA ARG A 32 0.56 8.81 16.60
C ARG A 32 1.65 9.74 17.13
N LEU A 33 2.82 9.75 16.50
CA LEU A 33 3.97 10.58 16.85
C LEU A 33 4.06 11.87 16.01
N GLY A 34 2.97 12.23 15.31
CA GLY A 34 2.85 13.47 14.54
C GLY A 34 3.36 13.41 13.10
N HIS A 35 3.74 12.23 12.60
CA HIS A 35 4.19 12.08 11.22
C HIS A 35 3.01 12.04 10.24
N GLN A 36 3.25 12.50 9.02
CA GLN A 36 2.34 12.25 7.89
C GLN A 36 3.05 11.30 6.91
N ILE A 37 2.83 10.01 7.07
CA ILE A 37 3.54 8.97 6.34
C ILE A 37 2.89 8.71 4.98
N VAL A 38 3.72 8.55 3.96
CA VAL A 38 3.34 8.12 2.62
C VAL A 38 4.34 7.09 2.11
N GLU A 39 3.96 6.34 1.07
CA GLU A 39 4.87 5.45 0.36
C GLU A 39 6.01 6.24 -0.30
N LEU A 40 7.24 5.86 0.01
CA LEU A 40 8.42 6.28 -0.75
C LEU A 40 8.66 5.28 -1.89
N GLU A 41 8.74 3.98 -1.58
CA GLU A 41 8.68 2.91 -2.58
C GLU A 41 7.23 2.65 -3.00
N ARG A 42 6.94 2.75 -4.30
CA ARG A 42 5.59 2.58 -4.86
C ARG A 42 5.04 1.18 -4.60
N GLY A 43 3.92 1.10 -3.88
CA GLY A 43 3.27 -0.16 -3.51
C GLY A 43 3.88 -0.84 -2.29
N ALA A 44 4.67 -0.15 -1.47
CA ALA A 44 5.18 -0.69 -0.20
C ALA A 44 4.07 -1.00 0.84
N MET A 45 2.92 -0.33 0.70
CA MET A 45 1.68 -0.55 1.42
C MET A 45 0.62 -1.20 0.53
N ASP A 46 0.98 -1.82 -0.60
CA ASP A 46 0.03 -2.53 -1.46
C ASP A 46 0.55 -3.94 -1.76
N THR A 47 -0.36 -4.82 -2.14
CA THR A 47 -0.05 -6.15 -2.67
C THR A 47 0.06 -6.16 -4.19
N LYS A 48 -0.28 -5.05 -4.86
CA LYS A 48 -0.24 -4.96 -6.33
C LYS A 48 1.16 -5.08 -6.91
N LEU A 49 1.31 -6.08 -7.79
CA LEU A 49 2.55 -6.35 -8.51
C LEU A 49 2.27 -6.79 -9.95
N TRP A 50 2.84 -6.06 -10.92
CA TRP A 50 2.97 -6.55 -12.30
C TRP A 50 4.13 -7.53 -12.39
N LYS A 51 3.94 -8.79 -11.93
CA LYS A 51 5.01 -9.79 -11.71
C LYS A 51 5.97 -9.95 -12.89
N ASP A 52 5.47 -9.89 -14.11
CA ASP A 52 6.27 -10.12 -15.32
C ASP A 52 7.13 -8.90 -15.72
N VAL A 53 6.78 -7.73 -15.20
CA VAL A 53 7.41 -6.45 -15.56
C VAL A 53 8.12 -5.83 -14.35
N LYS A 54 7.38 -5.59 -13.26
CA LYS A 54 7.83 -4.92 -12.03
C LYS A 54 8.83 -5.75 -11.24
N ARG A 55 10.05 -5.24 -11.14
CA ARG A 55 11.10 -5.71 -10.21
C ARG A 55 11.41 -4.60 -9.19
N LYS A 56 11.68 -4.92 -7.91
CA LYS A 56 12.19 -3.93 -6.93
C LYS A 56 13.55 -3.38 -7.40
N ARG A 57 13.67 -2.08 -7.70
CA ARG A 57 14.88 -1.54 -8.39
C ARG A 57 15.56 -0.37 -7.69
N VAL A 58 14.84 0.65 -7.24
CA VAL A 58 15.48 1.79 -6.53
C VAL A 58 15.98 1.34 -5.14
N ARG A 59 15.48 0.19 -4.63
CA ARG A 59 15.82 -0.40 -3.31
C ARG A 59 15.91 0.68 -2.24
N ILE A 60 14.87 1.50 -2.19
CA ILE A 60 14.74 2.67 -1.33
C ILE A 60 13.93 2.30 -0.08
N PRO A 61 14.03 3.03 1.04
CA PRO A 61 13.11 2.83 2.14
C PRO A 61 11.65 2.83 1.69
N ASP A 62 10.85 1.93 2.26
CA ASP A 62 9.43 1.77 1.96
C ASP A 62 8.64 3.08 2.09
N LEU A 63 8.90 3.86 3.15
CA LEU A 63 8.05 4.96 3.60
C LEU A 63 8.83 6.26 3.78
N VAL A 64 8.12 7.40 3.70
CA VAL A 64 8.64 8.72 4.05
C VAL A 64 7.60 9.60 4.74
N CYS A 65 8.03 10.40 5.72
CA CYS A 65 7.21 11.45 6.29
C CYS A 65 7.21 12.70 5.41
N LYS A 66 6.03 13.16 4.97
CA LYS A 66 5.86 14.40 4.21
C LYS A 66 6.27 15.65 4.99
N VAL A 67 6.24 15.61 6.32
CA VAL A 67 6.52 16.80 7.16
C VAL A 67 8.02 16.98 7.36
N CYS A 68 8.68 16.02 8.01
CA CYS A 68 10.08 16.12 8.41
C CYS A 68 11.06 15.37 7.48
N GLY A 69 10.57 14.62 6.50
CA GLY A 69 11.42 13.87 5.56
C GLY A 69 11.98 12.56 6.11
N LEU A 70 11.56 12.12 7.30
CA LEU A 70 12.00 10.86 7.89
C LEU A 70 11.71 9.70 6.92
N ARG A 71 12.73 8.97 6.51
CA ARG A 71 12.59 7.77 5.68
C ARG A 71 12.62 6.52 6.55
N VAL A 72 11.74 5.57 6.26
CA VAL A 72 11.53 4.38 7.10
C VAL A 72 11.41 3.14 6.21
N GLU A 73 12.25 2.15 6.49
CA GLU A 73 12.14 0.80 5.89
C GLU A 73 11.35 -0.12 6.82
N SER A 74 10.33 -0.79 6.31
CA SER A 74 9.50 -1.71 7.08
C SER A 74 9.98 -3.15 6.91
N ARG A 75 10.40 -3.77 8.01
CA ARG A 75 10.85 -5.16 8.05
C ARG A 75 9.87 -6.01 8.86
N ALA A 76 8.69 -6.24 8.27
CA ALA A 76 7.65 -7.06 8.88
C ALA A 76 8.12 -8.49 9.19
N LYS A 77 7.82 -8.96 10.40
CA LYS A 77 8.20 -10.29 10.90
C LYS A 77 6.99 -11.09 11.35
N LYS A 78 7.12 -12.42 11.30
CA LYS A 78 6.13 -13.34 11.88
C LYS A 78 6.33 -13.51 13.40
N GLU A 79 7.54 -13.26 13.87
CA GLU A 79 7.95 -13.35 15.28
C GLU A 79 8.89 -12.19 15.61
N ALA A 80 9.01 -11.83 16.89
CA ALA A 80 9.85 -10.73 17.31
C ALA A 80 11.35 -11.06 17.14
N GLU A 81 11.98 -10.48 16.11
CA GLU A 81 13.40 -10.63 15.82
C GLU A 81 13.97 -9.40 15.10
N LEU A 82 15.26 -9.11 15.33
CA LEU A 82 16.02 -8.12 14.53
C LEU A 82 16.85 -8.84 13.48
N SER A 83 16.19 -9.29 12.41
CA SER A 83 16.85 -9.98 11.30
C SER A 83 16.65 -9.26 9.97
N MET A 84 17.61 -9.37 9.06
CA MET A 84 17.51 -8.83 7.70
C MET A 84 18.17 -9.77 6.69
N SER A 85 17.68 -9.77 5.45
CA SER A 85 18.40 -10.39 4.34
C SER A 85 19.64 -9.56 4.00
N HIS A 86 20.77 -10.22 3.79
CA HIS A 86 22.02 -9.59 3.38
C HIS A 86 22.78 -10.47 2.38
N SER A 87 23.45 -9.84 1.42
CA SER A 87 24.39 -10.48 0.54
C SER A 87 25.80 -9.92 0.76
N PHE A 88 26.74 -10.81 1.04
CA PHE A 88 28.16 -10.46 1.14
C PHE A 88 28.83 -10.29 -0.23
N SER A 89 28.22 -10.86 -1.29
CA SER A 89 28.81 -10.86 -2.64
C SER A 89 28.18 -9.87 -3.61
N ALA A 90 26.93 -9.48 -3.36
CA ALA A 90 26.19 -8.56 -4.23
C ALA A 90 25.87 -7.29 -3.43
N HIS A 91 26.60 -6.21 -3.71
CA HIS A 91 26.48 -4.95 -2.98
C HIS A 91 25.07 -4.37 -3.05
N GLU A 92 24.39 -4.48 -4.20
CA GLU A 92 23.00 -4.07 -4.35
C GLU A 92 22.03 -4.87 -3.47
N ARG A 93 22.47 -6.02 -2.95
CA ARG A 93 21.73 -6.88 -2.02
C ARG A 93 22.21 -6.80 -0.57
N ALA A 94 23.02 -5.80 -0.24
CA ALA A 94 23.29 -5.46 1.14
C ALA A 94 21.99 -5.03 1.86
N TRP A 95 21.94 -5.21 3.18
CA TRP A 95 20.72 -4.96 3.96
C TRP A 95 20.41 -3.46 4.07
N ASP A 96 21.48 -2.65 4.01
CA ASP A 96 21.52 -1.20 4.10
C ASP A 96 21.70 -0.51 2.74
N PHE A 97 21.61 -1.26 1.64
CA PHE A 97 21.84 -0.71 0.32
C PHE A 97 20.91 0.49 0.08
N SER A 98 21.52 1.64 -0.22
CA SER A 98 20.87 2.93 -0.47
C SER A 98 20.22 3.63 0.75
N MET A 99 20.40 3.07 1.95
CA MET A 99 19.98 3.70 3.20
C MET A 99 21.13 4.49 3.83
N VAL A 100 20.80 5.68 4.35
CA VAL A 100 21.73 6.55 5.07
C VAL A 100 21.53 6.40 6.58
N ASP A 101 22.48 6.87 7.37
CA ASP A 101 22.51 6.61 8.82
C ASP A 101 21.31 7.20 9.58
N THR A 102 20.69 8.25 9.04
CA THR A 102 19.50 8.89 9.61
C THR A 102 18.19 8.15 9.31
N ASP A 103 18.18 7.23 8.34
CA ASP A 103 17.01 6.38 8.06
C ASP A 103 16.72 5.45 9.23
N ILE A 104 15.46 5.02 9.32
CA ILE A 104 15.00 4.11 10.36
C ILE A 104 14.56 2.79 9.74
N VAL A 105 14.90 1.69 10.40
CA VAL A 105 14.32 0.38 10.11
C VAL A 105 13.31 0.05 11.21
N ALA A 106 12.07 -0.18 10.79
CA ALA A 106 10.97 -0.56 11.66
C ALA A 106 10.74 -2.08 11.62
N PHE A 107 10.49 -2.70 12.77
CA PHE A 107 10.24 -4.13 12.91
C PHE A 107 8.85 -4.38 13.48
N PRO A 108 7.78 -4.24 12.68
CA PRO A 108 6.45 -4.67 13.09
C PRO A 108 6.38 -6.20 13.10
N VAL A 109 5.71 -6.76 14.11
CA VAL A 109 5.40 -8.19 14.18
C VAL A 109 3.96 -8.39 13.77
N CYS A 110 3.70 -9.27 12.81
CA CYS A 110 2.36 -9.62 12.37
C CYS A 110 2.15 -11.13 12.47
N THR A 111 0.99 -11.54 12.98
CA THR A 111 0.60 -12.95 13.08
C THR A 111 -0.62 -13.23 12.22
N LYS A 112 -0.81 -14.50 11.85
CA LYS A 112 -2.06 -14.95 11.23
C LYS A 112 -3.14 -15.08 12.30
N ASP A 113 -4.33 -14.55 12.04
CA ASP A 113 -5.50 -14.84 12.87
C ASP A 113 -5.84 -16.35 12.74
N LYS A 114 -5.94 -17.06 13.86
CA LYS A 114 -6.22 -18.50 13.91
C LYS A 114 -7.66 -18.82 14.34
N ASP A 115 -8.37 -17.86 14.95
CA ASP A 115 -9.61 -18.10 15.68
C ASP A 115 -10.88 -17.68 14.92
N GLN A 116 -10.76 -17.03 13.75
CA GLN A 116 -11.89 -16.81 12.84
C GLN A 116 -12.14 -18.04 11.95
N GLY A 117 -12.55 -19.14 12.56
CA GLY A 117 -13.25 -20.21 11.87
C GLY A 117 -14.68 -19.76 11.53
N LYS A 118 -14.98 -19.66 10.23
CA LYS A 118 -16.33 -19.46 9.63
C LYS A 118 -16.93 -18.05 9.54
N GLU A 119 -16.15 -16.98 9.72
CA GLU A 119 -16.52 -15.66 9.15
C GLU A 119 -15.59 -15.32 7.99
N TRP A 120 -16.18 -15.26 6.80
CA TRP A 120 -15.49 -15.09 5.53
C TRP A 120 -15.10 -13.62 5.35
N CYS A 121 -13.91 -13.24 5.81
CA CYS A 121 -13.35 -11.94 5.45
C CYS A 121 -12.52 -12.05 4.17
N ILE A 122 -12.91 -11.25 3.17
CA ILE A 122 -11.97 -10.61 2.23
C ILE A 122 -10.89 -9.97 3.10
N GLY A 123 -9.62 -9.95 2.67
CA GLY A 123 -8.60 -9.15 3.36
C GLY A 123 -9.06 -7.68 3.43
N ARG A 124 -9.79 -7.31 4.47
CA ARG A 124 -10.27 -5.94 4.71
C ARG A 124 -9.18 -5.21 5.45
N LEU A 125 -8.35 -4.57 4.65
CA LEU A 125 -7.87 -3.24 4.96
C LEU A 125 -9.07 -2.30 4.79
N ASN A 126 -9.16 -1.19 5.53
CA ASN A 126 -10.16 -0.15 5.26
C ASN A 126 -9.82 0.55 3.92
N GLY A 127 -10.05 -0.16 2.83
CA GLY A 127 -9.57 0.13 1.48
C GLY A 127 -9.14 -1.17 0.82
N GLN A 128 -9.92 -1.62 -0.15
CA GLN A 128 -9.79 -2.94 -0.79
C GLN A 128 -8.44 -3.11 -1.51
N THR A 129 -7.69 -4.16 -1.18
CA THR A 129 -6.57 -4.64 -2.02
C THR A 129 -6.36 -6.15 -1.84
N SER A 130 -6.36 -6.92 -2.95
CA SER A 130 -5.68 -8.21 -3.03
C SER A 130 -5.27 -8.49 -4.48
N TYR A 131 -3.97 -8.40 -4.79
CA TYR A 131 -3.45 -8.54 -6.15
C TYR A 131 -2.45 -9.69 -6.28
N TRP A 132 -3.02 -10.88 -6.22
CA TRP A 132 -2.61 -12.15 -6.80
C TRP A 132 -3.92 -12.96 -6.75
N HIS A 133 -4.33 -13.71 -7.79
CA HIS A 133 -5.52 -14.58 -7.70
C HIS A 133 -5.23 -15.81 -6.80
N GLU A 134 -4.63 -15.57 -5.64
CA GLU A 134 -4.63 -16.53 -4.55
C GLU A 134 -6.08 -16.66 -4.09
N ARG A 135 -6.65 -17.86 -4.23
CA ARG A 135 -7.94 -18.16 -3.62
C ARG A 135 -7.80 -18.28 -2.10
N ASN A 136 -6.58 -18.51 -1.60
CA ASN A 136 -6.27 -18.62 -0.18
C ASN A 136 -6.10 -17.24 0.46
N ARG A 137 -7.15 -16.81 1.16
CA ARG A 137 -7.16 -15.57 1.94
C ARG A 137 -6.36 -15.75 3.23
N ILE A 138 -5.48 -14.79 3.53
CA ILE A 138 -4.68 -14.78 4.76
C ILE A 138 -4.88 -13.43 5.44
N GLN A 139 -5.39 -13.45 6.67
CA GLN A 139 -5.51 -12.25 7.48
C GLN A 139 -4.27 -12.12 8.38
N TRP A 140 -3.52 -11.04 8.14
CA TRP A 140 -2.41 -10.63 8.99
C TRP A 140 -2.89 -9.57 9.96
N GLN A 141 -2.53 -9.72 11.23
CA GLN A 141 -2.79 -8.72 12.26
C GLN A 141 -1.46 -8.29 12.88
N PRO A 142 -1.17 -6.98 12.94
CA PRO A 142 -0.03 -6.49 13.68
C PRO A 142 -0.22 -6.75 15.19
N GLN A 143 0.88 -7.04 15.88
CA GLN A 143 0.88 -7.37 17.30
C GLN A 143 1.97 -6.62 18.08
N GLY A 144 1.54 -6.01 19.18
CA GLY A 144 2.46 -5.41 20.16
C GLY A 144 3.14 -4.14 19.64
N LYS A 145 4.32 -3.85 20.17
CA LYS A 145 5.10 -2.64 19.85
C LYS A 145 5.92 -2.82 18.57
N VAL A 146 5.85 -1.83 17.70
CA VAL A 146 6.83 -1.66 16.61
C VAL A 146 8.14 -1.16 17.20
N ASN A 147 9.24 -1.84 16.85
CA ASN A 147 10.57 -1.42 17.28
C ASN A 147 11.26 -0.67 16.14
N TYR A 148 11.80 0.51 16.45
CA TYR A 148 12.47 1.39 15.49
C TYR A 148 13.95 1.52 15.85
N ILE A 149 14.82 1.39 14.86
CA ILE A 149 16.26 1.48 15.05
C ILE A 149 16.86 2.25 13.88
N ARG A 150 17.79 3.18 14.15
CA ARG A 150 18.47 3.91 13.07
C ARG A 150 19.47 3.05 12.34
N VAL A 151 19.59 3.25 11.04
CA VAL A 151 20.57 2.55 10.20
C VAL A 151 22.01 2.76 10.71
N GLY A 152 22.34 3.98 11.18
CA GLY A 152 23.65 4.24 11.79
C GLY A 152 23.94 3.40 13.03
N GLN A 153 22.93 3.07 13.84
CA GLN A 153 23.08 2.20 15.02
C GLN A 153 23.33 0.74 14.60
N PHE A 154 22.66 0.26 13.55
CA PHE A 154 22.93 -1.06 13.00
C PHE A 154 24.33 -1.15 12.40
N LYS A 155 24.79 -0.14 11.65
CA LYS A 155 26.15 -0.11 11.08
C LYS A 155 27.24 -0.06 12.14
N ALA A 156 26.98 0.60 13.27
CA ALA A 156 27.94 0.69 14.38
C ALA A 156 28.12 -0.62 15.17
N VAL A 157 27.23 -1.61 15.01
CA VAL A 157 27.26 -2.86 15.77
C VAL A 157 27.31 -4.05 14.82
N PRO A 158 28.34 -4.92 14.89
CA PRO A 158 28.41 -6.09 14.02
C PRO A 158 27.28 -7.08 14.34
N HIS A 159 26.67 -7.63 13.29
CA HIS A 159 25.65 -8.68 13.40
C HIS A 159 26.23 -9.96 14.03
N ASP A 160 25.40 -10.73 14.75
CA ASP A 160 25.83 -11.88 15.55
C ASP A 160 25.97 -13.17 14.74
N ASN A 161 24.94 -13.49 13.97
CA ASN A 161 24.80 -14.76 13.27
C ASN A 161 24.46 -14.52 11.79
N ALA A 162 24.97 -15.40 10.94
CA ALA A 162 24.69 -15.46 9.51
C ALA A 162 24.24 -16.89 9.19
N SER A 163 22.96 -17.09 8.85
CA SER A 163 22.46 -18.38 8.37
C SER A 163 22.13 -18.27 6.89
N THR A 164 22.80 -19.06 6.04
CA THR A 164 22.49 -19.14 4.61
C THR A 164 21.11 -19.75 4.44
N LYS A 165 20.19 -19.03 3.78
CA LYS A 165 18.88 -19.60 3.42
C LYS A 165 19.11 -20.77 2.45
N GLY A 166 18.29 -21.81 2.54
CA GLY A 166 18.47 -23.04 1.76
C GLY A 166 18.52 -22.79 0.24
N VAL A 167 19.09 -23.74 -0.51
CA VAL A 167 19.40 -23.64 -1.96
C VAL A 167 18.22 -23.16 -2.84
N THR A 168 16.98 -23.33 -2.38
CA THR A 168 15.73 -22.91 -3.06
C THR A 168 15.27 -21.48 -2.75
N GLU A 169 15.85 -20.78 -1.77
CA GLU A 169 15.38 -19.47 -1.29
C GLU A 169 16.22 -18.27 -1.77
N GLY A 170 17.28 -18.53 -2.55
CA GLY A 170 18.25 -17.53 -3.01
C GLY A 170 19.50 -17.49 -2.13
N SER A 171 20.61 -17.00 -2.68
CA SER A 171 21.93 -16.92 -2.04
C SER A 171 22.04 -15.90 -0.90
N GLU A 172 20.93 -15.37 -0.41
CA GLU A 172 20.90 -14.34 0.63
C GLU A 172 21.02 -14.96 2.01
N THR A 173 21.90 -14.38 2.82
CA THR A 173 22.13 -14.78 4.20
C THR A 173 21.22 -13.99 5.12
N SER A 174 20.59 -14.66 6.09
CA SER A 174 19.87 -13.96 7.16
C SER A 174 20.88 -13.52 8.21
N ILE A 175 21.03 -12.22 8.40
CA ILE A 175 21.84 -11.63 9.47
C ILE A 175 20.94 -11.22 10.64
N VAL A 176 21.45 -11.33 11.87
CA VAL A 176 20.66 -11.10 13.09
C VAL A 176 21.42 -10.25 14.11
N TRP A 177 20.74 -9.31 14.76
CA TRP A 177 21.21 -8.62 15.96
C TRP A 177 20.48 -9.14 17.19
N LYS A 178 21.23 -9.84 18.04
CA LYS A 178 20.72 -10.49 19.25
C LYS A 178 19.98 -9.50 20.14
N SER A 179 18.74 -9.84 20.45
CA SER A 179 17.82 -9.02 21.23
C SER A 179 16.91 -9.89 22.11
N ARG A 180 16.37 -9.28 23.17
CA ARG A 180 15.34 -9.82 24.04
C ARG A 180 14.11 -8.95 23.90
N PHE A 181 12.98 -9.60 23.64
CA PHE A 181 11.69 -8.98 23.47
C PHE A 181 10.77 -9.36 24.63
N SER A 182 9.93 -8.43 25.07
CA SER A 182 8.88 -8.74 26.02
C SER A 182 7.85 -9.66 25.38
N ARG A 183 7.47 -10.73 26.09
CA ARG A 183 6.44 -11.68 25.64
C ARG A 183 5.03 -11.31 26.14
N ARG A 184 4.86 -10.13 26.73
CA ARG A 184 3.62 -9.72 27.42
C ARG A 184 3.59 -8.21 27.67
N ASN A 185 2.38 -7.69 27.88
CA ASN A 185 2.19 -6.36 28.45
C ASN A 185 2.43 -6.39 29.97
N GLY A 186 3.04 -5.35 30.52
CA GLY A 186 3.36 -5.26 31.94
C GLY A 186 4.15 -4.00 32.29
N PHE A 187 4.78 -4.02 33.46
CA PHE A 187 5.70 -2.97 33.88
C PHE A 187 6.99 -3.59 34.43
N VAL A 188 8.09 -2.85 34.32
CA VAL A 188 9.40 -3.26 34.83
C VAL A 188 9.45 -3.01 36.33
N GLU A 189 9.35 -4.07 37.12
CA GLU A 189 9.37 -3.99 38.58
C GLU A 189 10.79 -3.74 39.12
N ALA A 190 11.77 -4.41 38.51
CA ALA A 190 13.17 -4.31 38.92
C ALA A 190 14.13 -4.59 37.76
N VAL A 191 15.21 -3.82 37.72
CA VAL A 191 16.41 -4.07 36.92
C VAL A 191 17.58 -4.17 37.89
N SER A 192 18.25 -5.34 37.94
CA SER A 192 19.36 -5.58 38.86
C SER A 192 20.45 -6.39 38.17
N GLY A 193 21.61 -5.75 37.95
CA GLY A 193 22.66 -6.30 37.11
C GLY A 193 22.12 -6.65 35.71
N GLN A 194 22.40 -7.87 35.25
CA GLN A 194 21.89 -8.40 33.99
C GLN A 194 20.57 -9.19 34.16
N LYS A 195 19.66 -8.73 35.02
CA LYS A 195 18.33 -9.34 35.20
C LYS A 195 17.24 -8.29 35.13
N ILE A 196 16.16 -8.63 34.42
CA ILE A 196 14.96 -7.81 34.29
C ILE A 196 13.78 -8.59 34.90
N THR A 197 13.04 -7.95 35.80
CA THR A 197 11.80 -8.48 36.35
C THR A 197 10.62 -7.67 35.80
N ILE A 198 9.73 -8.34 35.07
CA ILE A 198 8.51 -7.74 34.52
C ILE A 198 7.31 -8.34 35.24
N THR A 199 6.43 -7.47 35.70
CA THR A 199 5.17 -7.85 36.34
C THR A 199 4.06 -7.70 35.31
N ARG A 200 3.38 -8.81 35.02
CA ARG A 200 2.37 -8.89 33.96
C ARG A 200 1.13 -8.09 34.34
N ALA A 201 0.62 -7.31 33.39
CA ALA A 201 -0.50 -6.40 33.64
C ALA A 201 -1.83 -7.11 34.00
N CYS A 202 -2.10 -8.29 33.44
CA CYS A 202 -3.40 -8.94 33.61
C CYS A 202 -3.62 -9.66 34.95
N ASP A 203 -2.55 -10.16 35.59
CA ASP A 203 -2.66 -11.00 36.79
C ASP A 203 -1.55 -10.76 37.83
N GLY A 204 -0.67 -9.78 37.61
CA GLY A 204 0.42 -9.48 38.53
C GLY A 204 1.52 -10.55 38.58
N HIS A 205 1.52 -11.54 37.67
CA HIS A 205 2.54 -12.57 37.68
C HIS A 205 3.92 -11.98 37.35
N ARG A 206 4.90 -12.21 38.25
CA ARG A 206 6.28 -11.73 38.12
C ARG A 206 7.11 -12.67 37.26
N HIS A 207 7.85 -12.13 36.30
CA HIS A 207 8.75 -12.91 35.45
C HIS A 207 10.12 -12.27 35.43
N THR A 208 11.09 -12.98 36.01
CA THR A 208 12.50 -12.58 36.01
C THR A 208 13.25 -13.31 34.89
N GLN A 209 14.02 -12.58 34.09
CA GLN A 209 14.86 -13.16 33.05
C GLN A 209 16.28 -12.60 33.12
N ALA A 210 17.26 -13.46 32.82
CA ALA A 210 18.65 -13.06 32.67
C ALA A 210 18.92 -12.54 31.25
N VAL A 211 19.73 -11.50 31.16
CA VAL A 211 20.18 -10.84 29.94
C VAL A 211 21.65 -11.22 29.70
N PRO A 212 22.01 -11.73 28.52
CA PRO A 212 23.41 -12.01 28.21
C PRO A 212 24.29 -10.76 28.30
N PRO A 213 25.55 -10.85 28.78
CA PRO A 213 26.44 -9.70 28.99
C PRO A 213 26.73 -8.90 27.71
N GLU A 214 26.60 -9.50 26.54
CA GLU A 214 26.76 -8.82 25.25
C GLU A 214 25.60 -7.86 24.90
N MET A 215 24.45 -7.98 25.57
CA MET A 215 23.28 -7.11 25.36
C MET A 215 23.17 -6.07 26.47
N LYS A 216 22.74 -4.86 26.09
CA LYS A 216 22.40 -3.80 27.04
C LYS A 216 20.91 -3.85 27.34
N ILE A 217 20.54 -3.73 28.61
CA ILE A 217 19.15 -3.51 29.03
C ILE A 217 18.75 -2.11 28.56
N VAL A 218 17.57 -1.99 27.93
CA VAL A 218 17.07 -0.74 27.32
C VAL A 218 15.75 -0.26 27.91
N VAL A 219 15.41 -0.78 29.09
CA VAL A 219 14.24 -0.39 29.88
C VAL A 219 14.67 -0.14 31.33
N ASP A 220 14.00 0.81 31.97
CA ASP A 220 14.26 1.22 33.35
C ASP A 220 13.16 0.74 34.30
N ARG A 221 13.45 0.73 35.60
CA ARG A 221 12.45 0.41 36.62
C ARG A 221 11.30 1.42 36.57
N GLY A 222 10.08 0.92 36.51
CA GLY A 222 8.86 1.72 36.39
C GLY A 222 8.33 1.85 34.96
N ASP A 223 9.13 1.49 33.95
CA ASP A 223 8.69 1.55 32.56
C ASP A 223 7.50 0.61 32.31
N GLN A 224 6.54 1.09 31.53
CA GLN A 224 5.55 0.21 30.90
C GLN A 224 6.21 -0.51 29.72
N VAL A 225 5.94 -1.81 29.61
CA VAL A 225 6.43 -2.66 28.54
C VAL A 225 5.26 -3.30 27.80
N ALA A 226 5.28 -3.18 26.48
CA ALA A 226 4.31 -3.84 25.60
C ALA A 226 4.82 -5.19 25.09
N LEU A 227 3.91 -6.05 24.65
CA LEU A 227 4.22 -7.24 23.86
C LEU A 227 5.14 -6.87 22.70
N ASN A 228 6.12 -7.72 22.39
CA ASN A 228 7.11 -7.54 21.32
C ASN A 228 8.03 -6.31 21.46
N GLN A 229 8.00 -5.56 22.57
CA GLN A 229 8.96 -4.49 22.81
C GLN A 229 10.35 -5.04 23.12
N ILE A 230 11.40 -4.48 22.52
CA ILE A 230 12.78 -4.75 22.90
C ILE A 230 13.02 -4.25 24.33
N ILE A 231 13.52 -5.14 25.18
CA ILE A 231 13.85 -4.88 26.60
C ILE A 231 15.35 -5.01 26.88
N ALA A 232 16.07 -5.74 26.02
CA ALA A 232 17.53 -5.71 25.98
C ALA A 232 18.01 -6.01 24.56
N SER A 233 19.06 -5.36 24.09
CA SER A 233 19.60 -5.59 22.74
C SER A 233 21.05 -5.15 22.63
N ARG A 234 21.75 -5.64 21.60
CA ARG A 234 23.05 -5.11 21.18
C ARG A 234 22.92 -3.77 20.47
N VAL A 235 21.78 -3.52 19.82
CA VAL A 235 21.50 -2.26 19.11
C VAL A 235 20.42 -1.51 19.89
N ARG A 236 20.65 -0.22 20.11
CA ARG A 236 19.72 0.60 20.90
C ARG A 236 18.48 0.93 20.05
N PRO A 237 17.25 0.61 20.51
CA PRO A 237 16.05 1.10 19.85
C PRO A 237 15.82 2.59 20.11
N GLU A 238 15.17 3.24 19.15
CA GLU A 238 14.66 4.59 19.31
C GLU A 238 13.48 4.59 20.29
N THR A 239 13.43 5.61 21.14
CA THR A 239 12.30 5.85 22.03
C THR A 239 11.29 6.76 21.35
N ASP A 240 10.02 6.70 21.73
CA ASP A 240 8.95 7.54 21.19
C ASP A 240 9.33 9.04 21.18
N ASN A 241 9.97 9.56 22.24
CA ASN A 241 10.46 10.95 22.29
C ASN A 241 11.48 11.33 21.20
N HIS A 242 12.35 10.40 20.80
CA HIS A 242 13.35 10.60 19.74
C HIS A 242 12.76 10.36 18.34
N LEU A 243 11.57 9.75 18.27
CA LEU A 243 10.84 9.48 17.04
C LEU A 243 9.78 10.54 16.74
N CYS A 244 9.41 11.41 17.68
CA CYS A 244 8.44 12.46 17.45
C CYS A 244 8.76 13.26 16.18
N CYS A 245 7.74 13.50 15.36
CA CYS A 245 7.90 14.29 14.16
C CYS A 245 8.39 15.69 14.52
N SER A 246 9.51 16.07 13.92
CA SER A 246 10.16 17.36 14.14
C SER A 246 9.67 18.39 13.12
N GLN A 247 10.39 19.52 13.06
CA GLN A 247 10.07 20.67 12.20
C GLN A 247 9.91 20.30 10.73
N GLU A 248 9.08 21.11 10.08
CA GLU A 248 8.77 20.99 8.67
C GLU A 248 9.99 21.21 7.76
N LEU A 249 10.12 20.39 6.71
CA LEU A 249 11.19 20.52 5.74
C LEU A 249 11.16 21.86 5.00
N THR A 250 12.31 22.53 5.01
CA THR A 250 12.59 23.76 4.26
C THR A 250 13.03 23.46 2.82
N ASP A 251 12.92 24.45 1.93
CA ASP A 251 13.45 24.33 0.56
C ASP A 251 14.95 24.10 0.54
N CYS A 252 15.71 24.66 1.50
CA CYS A 252 17.13 24.41 1.64
C CYS A 252 17.43 22.92 1.90
N GLN A 253 16.65 22.28 2.78
CA GLN A 253 16.79 20.85 3.05
C GLN A 253 16.36 20.00 1.84
N LEU A 254 15.30 20.39 1.12
CA LEU A 254 14.94 19.73 -0.13
C LEU A 254 16.06 19.83 -1.18
N LEU A 255 16.67 21.01 -1.34
CA LEU A 255 17.83 21.19 -2.23
C LEU A 255 19.03 20.35 -1.80
N GLN A 256 19.27 20.17 -0.49
CA GLN A 256 20.29 19.25 0.00
C GLN A 256 20.00 17.81 -0.44
N LEU A 257 18.75 17.33 -0.32
CA LEU A 257 18.35 16.02 -0.82
C LEU A 257 18.61 15.88 -2.33
N LEU A 258 18.20 16.87 -3.12
CA LEU A 258 18.37 16.90 -4.59
C LEU A 258 19.83 16.92 -5.02
N SER A 259 20.72 17.48 -4.21
CA SER A 259 22.18 17.53 -4.46
C SER A 259 22.95 16.34 -3.88
N SER A 260 22.27 15.41 -3.20
CA SER A 260 22.91 14.27 -2.55
C SER A 260 23.61 13.35 -3.54
N ARG A 261 24.74 12.77 -3.14
CA ARG A 261 25.41 11.71 -3.90
C ARG A 261 24.56 10.44 -3.96
N GLU A 262 23.76 10.19 -2.93
CA GLU A 262 22.85 9.05 -2.87
C GLU A 262 21.62 9.29 -3.74
N ARG A 263 21.44 8.46 -4.76
CA ARG A 263 20.31 8.58 -5.70
C ARG A 263 18.95 8.49 -5.00
N THR A 264 18.84 7.70 -3.93
CA THR A 264 17.57 7.57 -3.18
C THR A 264 17.22 8.82 -2.40
N GLN A 265 18.22 9.58 -1.95
CA GLN A 265 18.01 10.89 -1.35
C GLN A 265 17.50 11.87 -2.41
N ARG A 266 18.07 11.86 -3.61
CA ARG A 266 17.57 12.68 -4.74
C ARG A 266 16.13 12.34 -5.10
N PHE A 267 15.81 11.06 -5.29
CA PHE A 267 14.43 10.58 -5.51
C PHE A 267 13.48 11.08 -4.40
N THR A 268 13.89 10.93 -3.14
CA THR A 268 13.10 11.41 -1.99
C THR A 268 12.89 12.92 -2.05
N GLY A 269 13.92 13.69 -2.39
CA GLY A 269 13.84 15.15 -2.53
C GLY A 269 12.84 15.59 -3.59
N VAL A 270 12.86 14.96 -4.77
CA VAL A 270 11.91 15.27 -5.85
C VAL A 270 10.49 14.92 -5.43
N LYS A 271 10.29 13.72 -4.88
CA LYS A 271 8.97 13.24 -4.44
C LYS A 271 8.40 14.12 -3.32
N LEU A 272 9.20 14.50 -2.34
CA LEU A 272 8.78 15.41 -1.27
C LEU A 272 8.46 16.81 -1.80
N ALA A 273 9.23 17.34 -2.74
CA ALA A 273 8.92 18.62 -3.37
C ALA A 273 7.53 18.59 -4.06
N ARG A 274 7.21 17.50 -4.76
CA ARG A 274 5.89 17.29 -5.40
C ARG A 274 4.78 17.14 -4.38
N LEU A 275 4.92 16.22 -3.43
CA LEU A 275 3.88 15.92 -2.43
C LEU A 275 3.59 17.08 -1.47
N ARG A 276 4.57 17.98 -1.29
CA ARG A 276 4.43 19.20 -0.47
C ARG A 276 4.07 20.44 -1.31
N LEU A 277 3.80 20.26 -2.61
CA LEU A 277 3.44 21.33 -3.54
C LEU A 277 4.44 22.51 -3.53
N ARG A 278 5.72 22.22 -3.31
CA ARG A 278 6.76 23.24 -3.17
C ARG A 278 7.17 23.73 -4.54
N ARG A 279 7.11 25.05 -4.75
CA ARG A 279 7.45 25.68 -6.03
C ARG A 279 8.32 26.91 -5.79
N SER A 280 9.61 26.77 -6.08
CA SER A 280 10.57 27.88 -6.07
C SER A 280 11.54 27.75 -7.25
N ASP A 281 12.09 28.86 -7.73
CA ASP A 281 12.97 28.87 -8.91
C ASP A 281 14.22 28.01 -8.72
N SER A 282 14.71 27.86 -7.49
CA SER A 282 15.82 26.96 -7.17
C SER A 282 15.42 25.49 -7.29
N LEU A 283 14.26 25.10 -6.74
CA LEU A 283 13.74 23.73 -6.87
C LEU A 283 13.41 23.39 -8.32
N ILE A 284 12.75 24.29 -9.05
CA ILE A 284 12.41 24.09 -10.46
C ILE A 284 13.68 23.84 -11.28
N ARG A 285 14.70 24.70 -11.15
CA ARG A 285 15.96 24.53 -11.89
C ARG A 285 16.68 23.24 -11.50
N SER A 286 16.75 22.91 -10.20
CA SER A 286 17.42 21.70 -9.75
C SER A 286 16.71 20.44 -10.24
N ILE A 287 15.38 20.38 -10.17
CA ILE A 287 14.59 19.21 -10.58
C ILE A 287 14.56 19.08 -12.10
N ALA A 288 14.45 20.19 -12.85
CA ALA A 288 14.58 20.18 -14.31
C ALA A 288 15.97 19.69 -14.77
N SER A 289 17.03 20.05 -14.04
CA SER A 289 18.37 19.52 -14.30
C SER A 289 18.46 18.01 -14.09
N LEU A 290 17.79 17.46 -13.07
CA LEU A 290 17.75 16.01 -12.83
C LEU A 290 16.94 15.28 -13.90
N GLU A 291 15.81 15.85 -14.34
CA GLU A 291 14.99 15.28 -15.41
C GLU A 291 15.77 15.18 -16.73
N GLY A 292 16.48 16.25 -17.10
CA GLY A 292 17.25 16.30 -18.35
C GLY A 292 18.56 15.52 -18.36
N ASP A 293 19.09 15.11 -17.20
CA ASP A 293 20.37 14.39 -17.11
C ASP A 293 20.24 12.93 -17.57
N GLN A 294 20.85 12.60 -18.71
CA GLN A 294 20.83 11.25 -19.27
C GLN A 294 21.63 10.22 -18.45
N LYS A 295 22.50 10.67 -17.54
CA LYS A 295 23.25 9.80 -16.62
C LYS A 295 22.49 9.55 -15.32
N GLU A 296 21.43 10.31 -15.06
CA GLU A 296 20.61 10.12 -13.87
C GLU A 296 19.75 8.86 -13.99
N ASP A 297 19.46 8.26 -12.84
CA ASP A 297 18.59 7.10 -12.73
C ASP A 297 17.19 7.42 -13.27
N VAL A 298 16.69 6.59 -14.19
CA VAL A 298 15.42 6.81 -14.90
C VAL A 298 14.23 7.02 -13.96
N TYR A 299 14.24 6.40 -12.77
CA TYR A 299 13.16 6.57 -11.79
C TYR A 299 13.16 7.98 -11.19
N ILE A 300 14.34 8.59 -11.01
CA ILE A 300 14.46 9.99 -10.55
C ILE A 300 13.99 10.93 -11.64
N ARG A 301 14.34 10.66 -12.91
CA ARG A 301 13.88 11.48 -14.03
C ARG A 301 12.36 11.42 -14.20
N LEU A 302 11.76 10.24 -14.05
CA LEU A 302 10.30 10.06 -14.08
C LEU A 302 9.60 10.79 -12.92
N GLU A 303 10.15 10.72 -11.71
CA GLU A 303 9.64 11.47 -10.56
C GLU A 303 9.80 12.99 -10.77
N ALA A 304 10.89 13.41 -11.41
CA ALA A 304 11.15 14.81 -11.76
C ALA A 304 10.18 15.30 -12.84
N ALA A 305 9.93 14.49 -13.87
CA ALA A 305 8.89 14.76 -14.87
C ALA A 305 7.50 14.89 -14.21
N ALA A 306 7.16 14.01 -13.27
CA ALA A 306 5.91 14.10 -12.53
C ALA A 306 5.80 15.41 -11.72
N TYR A 307 6.88 15.84 -11.05
CA TYR A 307 6.94 17.14 -10.38
C TYR A 307 6.73 18.31 -11.36
N LEU A 308 7.45 18.32 -12.49
CA LEU A 308 7.39 19.40 -13.47
C LEU A 308 5.99 19.52 -14.11
N VAL A 309 5.32 18.39 -14.35
CA VAL A 309 3.94 18.38 -14.85
C VAL A 309 2.97 18.88 -13.77
N ALA A 310 3.01 18.29 -12.58
CA ALA A 310 2.04 18.57 -11.52
C ALA A 310 2.17 19.97 -10.94
N ILE A 311 3.42 20.44 -10.73
CA ILE A 311 3.73 21.66 -9.98
C ILE A 311 4.12 22.82 -10.90
N CYS A 312 4.80 22.54 -12.02
CA CYS A 312 5.25 23.56 -12.96
C CYS A 312 4.35 23.71 -14.18
N HIS A 313 3.29 22.90 -14.29
CA HIS A 313 2.34 22.91 -15.41
C HIS A 313 3.00 22.73 -16.79
N MET A 314 4.11 21.98 -16.83
CA MET A 314 4.70 21.54 -18.08
C MET A 314 3.80 20.51 -18.76
N ARG A 315 3.83 20.44 -20.09
CA ARG A 315 3.01 19.50 -20.83
C ARG A 315 3.46 18.07 -20.54
N ALA A 316 2.53 17.24 -20.07
CA ALA A 316 2.79 15.83 -19.79
C ALA A 316 3.25 15.09 -21.05
N GLN A 317 2.68 15.43 -22.20
CA GLN A 317 3.04 14.82 -23.46
C GLN A 317 4.53 15.00 -23.80
N ASP A 318 5.10 16.18 -23.56
CA ASP A 318 6.50 16.47 -23.90
C ASP A 318 7.47 15.67 -23.04
N LEU A 319 7.19 15.58 -21.74
CA LEU A 319 8.07 14.90 -20.79
C LEU A 319 7.91 13.37 -20.81
N PHE A 320 6.70 12.85 -21.06
CA PHE A 320 6.44 11.40 -20.91
C PHE A 320 6.55 10.58 -22.19
N ILE A 321 6.45 11.17 -23.40
CA ILE A 321 6.55 10.42 -24.67
C ILE A 321 7.80 9.52 -24.77
N PRO A 322 9.02 9.99 -24.43
CA PRO A 322 10.22 9.18 -24.55
C PRO A 322 10.15 7.90 -23.69
N TYR A 323 9.56 8.00 -22.49
CA TYR A 323 9.43 6.89 -21.56
C TYR A 323 8.30 5.92 -21.96
N LEU A 324 7.16 6.44 -22.44
CA LEU A 324 6.03 5.65 -22.93
C LEU A 324 6.33 4.85 -24.21
N LYS A 325 7.40 5.23 -24.93
CA LYS A 325 7.90 4.55 -26.14
C LYS A 325 9.22 3.81 -25.90
N HIS A 326 9.68 3.73 -24.65
CA HIS A 326 10.96 3.09 -24.33
C HIS A 326 10.93 1.59 -24.66
N CYS A 327 12.04 1.01 -25.11
CA CYS A 327 12.12 -0.44 -25.41
C CYS A 327 12.04 -1.35 -24.17
N ASP A 328 12.10 -0.78 -22.97
CA ASP A 328 12.04 -1.50 -21.70
C ASP A 328 10.64 -1.32 -21.13
N GLU A 329 9.89 -2.42 -21.07
CA GLU A 329 8.53 -2.48 -20.53
C GLU A 329 8.45 -1.96 -19.09
N GLN A 330 9.52 -2.11 -18.31
CA GLN A 330 9.57 -1.58 -16.95
C GLN A 330 9.58 -0.05 -16.93
N ILE A 331 10.27 0.58 -17.87
CA ILE A 331 10.29 2.04 -17.99
C ILE A 331 8.94 2.53 -18.48
N GLN A 332 8.30 1.81 -19.41
CA GLN A 332 6.93 2.12 -19.84
C GLN A 332 5.94 2.04 -18.68
N LEU A 333 5.95 0.94 -17.93
CA LEU A 333 5.11 0.74 -16.75
C LEU A 333 5.28 1.91 -15.77
N GLU A 334 6.52 2.28 -15.50
CA GLU A 334 6.80 3.31 -14.51
C GLU A 334 6.48 4.73 -15.00
N ALA A 335 6.51 4.95 -16.31
CA ALA A 335 6.00 6.17 -16.93
C ALA A 335 4.49 6.30 -16.76
N VAL A 336 3.73 5.21 -16.96
CA VAL A 336 2.28 5.19 -16.76
C VAL A 336 1.92 5.48 -15.30
N ILE A 337 2.61 4.85 -14.34
CA ILE A 337 2.39 5.10 -12.92
C ILE A 337 2.74 6.56 -12.55
N SER A 338 3.85 7.09 -13.07
CA SER A 338 4.27 8.47 -12.80
C SER A 338 3.31 9.51 -13.40
N LEU A 339 2.65 9.21 -14.52
CA LEU A 339 1.54 10.03 -15.04
C LEU A 339 0.36 10.03 -14.05
N GLY A 340 0.01 8.88 -13.49
CA GLY A 340 -0.98 8.76 -12.42
C GLY A 340 -0.66 9.64 -11.22
N GLU A 341 0.59 9.60 -10.77
CA GLU A 341 1.08 10.40 -9.64
C GLU A 341 1.16 11.90 -9.92
N ALA A 342 1.31 12.31 -11.19
CA ALA A 342 1.24 13.71 -11.58
C ALA A 342 -0.20 14.24 -11.60
N GLY A 343 -1.17 13.39 -11.95
CA GLY A 343 -2.61 13.61 -11.69
C GLY A 343 -3.27 14.79 -12.43
N THR A 344 -2.63 15.38 -13.44
CA THR A 344 -3.25 16.48 -14.20
C THR A 344 -4.32 15.99 -15.16
N GLN A 345 -5.21 16.88 -15.61
CA GLN A 345 -6.22 16.55 -16.62
C GLN A 345 -5.61 16.10 -17.96
N GLU A 346 -4.39 16.55 -18.29
CA GLU A 346 -3.65 16.01 -19.44
C GLU A 346 -3.18 14.57 -19.16
N CYS A 347 -2.69 14.28 -17.96
CA CYS A 347 -2.34 12.91 -17.55
C CYS A 347 -3.55 11.97 -17.62
N VAL A 348 -4.73 12.37 -17.13
CA VAL A 348 -5.97 11.58 -17.23
C VAL A 348 -6.29 11.26 -18.70
N ARG A 349 -6.17 12.22 -19.61
CA ARG A 349 -6.38 11.97 -21.05
C ARG A 349 -5.36 10.98 -21.62
N ILE A 350 -4.08 11.12 -21.27
CA ILE A 350 -3.04 10.18 -21.74
C ILE A 350 -3.29 8.77 -21.19
N LEU A 351 -3.61 8.64 -19.90
CA LEU A 351 -3.93 7.36 -19.26
C LEU A 351 -5.18 6.72 -19.90
N SER A 352 -6.22 7.50 -20.16
CA SER A 352 -7.42 7.04 -20.89
C SER A 352 -7.08 6.50 -22.27
N THR A 353 -6.22 7.20 -23.04
CA THR A 353 -5.75 6.70 -24.33
C THR A 353 -5.00 5.38 -24.19
N ILE A 354 -4.12 5.24 -23.18
CA ILE A 354 -3.38 4.00 -22.96
C ILE A 354 -4.31 2.85 -22.57
N LEU A 355 -5.30 3.10 -21.72
CA LEU A 355 -6.28 2.10 -21.28
C LEU A 355 -7.09 1.54 -22.46
N ASN A 356 -7.53 2.42 -23.36
CA ASN A 356 -8.42 2.08 -24.48
C ASN A 356 -7.68 1.62 -25.75
N ASP A 357 -6.35 1.70 -25.78
CA ASP A 357 -5.54 1.24 -26.92
C ASP A 357 -5.34 -0.28 -26.85
N ALA A 358 -6.13 -1.02 -27.64
CA ALA A 358 -6.11 -2.48 -27.67
C ALA A 358 -4.77 -3.08 -28.12
N GLU A 359 -3.93 -2.30 -28.83
CA GLU A 359 -2.61 -2.71 -29.28
C GLU A 359 -1.55 -2.56 -28.16
N ARG A 360 -1.89 -1.89 -27.06
CA ARG A 360 -0.97 -1.75 -25.92
C ARG A 360 -0.83 -3.06 -25.16
N PRO A 361 0.38 -3.36 -24.64
CA PRO A 361 0.57 -4.48 -23.74
C PRO A 361 -0.35 -4.40 -22.52
N TYR A 362 -0.83 -5.55 -22.06
CA TYR A 362 -1.72 -5.64 -20.90
C TYR A 362 -1.18 -4.91 -19.66
N PHE A 363 0.13 -5.01 -19.37
CA PHE A 363 0.72 -4.34 -18.21
C PHE A 363 0.53 -2.81 -18.25
N ALA A 364 0.62 -2.19 -19.42
CA ALA A 364 0.47 -0.75 -19.58
C ALA A 364 -0.99 -0.33 -19.42
N ARG A 365 -1.92 -1.12 -19.98
CA ARG A 365 -3.37 -0.90 -19.87
C ARG A 365 -3.86 -1.06 -18.43
N SER A 366 -3.44 -2.14 -17.75
CA SER A 366 -3.73 -2.38 -16.33
C SER A 366 -3.11 -1.30 -15.44
N ALA A 367 -1.88 -0.85 -15.72
CA ALA A 367 -1.27 0.28 -15.00
C ALA A 367 -2.02 1.60 -15.21
N ALA A 368 -2.60 1.81 -16.40
CA ALA A 368 -3.41 2.99 -16.67
C ALA A 368 -4.73 2.97 -15.89
N ALA A 369 -5.44 1.83 -15.87
CA ALA A 369 -6.63 1.64 -15.03
C ALA A 369 -6.30 1.87 -13.54
N TRP A 370 -5.25 1.24 -13.03
CA TRP A 370 -4.81 1.46 -11.66
C TRP A 370 -4.44 2.92 -11.40
N SER A 371 -3.74 3.59 -12.31
CA SER A 371 -3.37 5.00 -12.14
C SER A 371 -4.60 5.92 -12.10
N LEU A 372 -5.61 5.65 -12.93
CA LEU A 372 -6.89 6.39 -12.93
C LEU A 372 -7.63 6.23 -11.60
N SER A 373 -7.63 5.03 -10.99
CA SER A 373 -8.23 4.85 -9.66
C SER A 373 -7.46 5.58 -8.56
N ARG A 374 -6.16 5.84 -8.73
CA ARG A 374 -5.39 6.65 -7.77
C ARG A 374 -5.63 8.15 -7.91
N ILE A 375 -6.03 8.64 -9.08
CA ILE A 375 -6.35 10.07 -9.31
C ILE A 375 -7.68 10.43 -8.65
N ASN A 376 -8.67 9.53 -8.70
CA ASN A 376 -9.98 9.69 -8.08
C ASN A 376 -10.69 11.01 -8.48
N ASP A 377 -10.82 11.26 -9.79
CA ASP A 377 -11.65 12.34 -10.31
C ASP A 377 -12.78 11.78 -11.19
N TYR A 378 -13.80 12.62 -11.44
CA TYR A 378 -14.99 12.23 -12.20
C TYR A 378 -14.65 11.61 -13.57
N LYS A 379 -13.67 12.18 -14.28
CA LYS A 379 -13.27 11.67 -15.60
C LYS A 379 -12.56 10.32 -15.49
N SER A 380 -11.72 10.13 -14.47
CA SER A 380 -11.09 8.84 -14.20
C SER A 380 -12.12 7.78 -13.88
N CYS A 381 -13.16 8.11 -13.09
CA CYS A 381 -14.30 7.23 -12.85
C CYS A 381 -14.98 6.82 -14.17
N GLN A 382 -15.29 7.79 -15.04
CA GLN A 382 -15.90 7.50 -16.33
C GLN A 382 -15.03 6.59 -17.21
N CYS A 383 -13.72 6.84 -17.27
CA CYS A 383 -12.79 6.00 -18.01
C CYS A 383 -12.77 4.55 -17.50
N LEU A 384 -12.81 4.36 -16.18
CA LEU A 384 -12.88 3.02 -15.59
C LEU A 384 -14.23 2.35 -15.86
N VAL A 385 -15.34 3.09 -15.84
CA VAL A 385 -16.68 2.54 -16.14
C VAL A 385 -16.70 2.00 -17.57
N GLN A 386 -16.13 2.73 -18.53
CA GLN A 386 -16.04 2.28 -19.91
C GLN A 386 -15.16 1.03 -20.07
N ALA A 387 -14.14 0.85 -19.22
CA ALA A 387 -13.28 -0.33 -19.26
C ALA A 387 -14.00 -1.64 -18.86
N PHE A 388 -15.21 -1.59 -18.28
CA PHE A 388 -16.07 -2.76 -18.13
C PHE A 388 -16.52 -3.36 -19.48
N GLY A 389 -16.54 -2.56 -20.55
CA GLY A 389 -16.81 -3.02 -21.92
C GLY A 389 -15.63 -3.71 -22.60
N ASP A 390 -14.47 -3.82 -21.92
CA ASP A 390 -13.28 -4.38 -22.57
C ASP A 390 -13.40 -5.89 -22.84
N MET A 391 -12.86 -6.32 -23.98
CA MET A 391 -12.83 -7.74 -24.35
C MET A 391 -11.92 -8.58 -23.44
N ASN A 392 -10.93 -7.97 -22.79
CA ASN A 392 -10.03 -8.65 -21.86
C ASN A 392 -10.66 -8.73 -20.46
N PRO A 393 -11.02 -9.94 -19.98
CA PRO A 393 -11.65 -10.10 -18.67
C PRO A 393 -10.79 -9.61 -17.51
N ASN A 394 -9.46 -9.73 -17.60
CA ASN A 394 -8.55 -9.27 -16.55
C ASN A 394 -8.57 -7.74 -16.43
N LEU A 395 -8.77 -7.02 -17.54
CA LEU A 395 -8.86 -5.56 -17.51
C LEU A 395 -10.21 -5.10 -16.93
N ARG A 396 -11.29 -5.85 -17.15
CA ARG A 396 -12.58 -5.57 -16.50
C ARG A 396 -12.50 -5.75 -14.99
N GLU A 397 -11.80 -6.77 -14.52
CA GLU A 397 -11.56 -6.99 -13.09
C GLU A 397 -10.71 -5.87 -12.49
N GLU A 398 -9.66 -5.45 -13.19
CA GLU A 398 -8.84 -4.29 -12.80
C GLU A 398 -9.67 -2.99 -12.71
N ALA A 399 -10.57 -2.75 -13.68
CA ALA A 399 -11.48 -1.62 -13.66
C ALA A 399 -12.46 -1.69 -12.48
N LEU A 400 -12.97 -2.89 -12.18
CA LEU A 400 -13.87 -3.14 -11.05
C LEU A 400 -13.19 -2.80 -9.74
N GLU A 401 -12.04 -3.39 -9.48
CA GLU A 401 -11.30 -3.13 -8.24
C GLU A 401 -10.87 -1.66 -8.14
N GLY A 402 -10.44 -1.07 -9.25
CA GLY A 402 -10.11 0.35 -9.34
C GLY A 402 -11.28 1.22 -8.90
N ILE A 403 -12.46 1.01 -9.47
CA ILE A 403 -13.68 1.76 -9.12
C ILE A 403 -14.09 1.54 -7.68
N VAL A 404 -14.11 0.29 -7.21
CA VAL A 404 -14.60 0.02 -5.86
C VAL A 404 -13.67 0.64 -4.81
N SER A 405 -12.37 0.78 -5.12
CA SER A 405 -11.41 1.51 -4.29
C SER A 405 -11.68 3.02 -4.19
N LEU A 406 -12.52 3.60 -5.05
CA LEU A 406 -12.95 5.01 -5.00
C LEU A 406 -14.09 5.26 -4.01
N HIS A 407 -14.66 4.21 -3.42
CA HIS A 407 -15.76 4.30 -2.45
C HIS A 407 -16.94 5.15 -2.98
N SER A 408 -17.46 6.08 -2.18
CA SER A 408 -18.66 6.87 -2.52
C SER A 408 -18.51 7.74 -3.77
N ASP A 409 -17.29 8.13 -4.14
CA ASP A 409 -17.04 9.09 -5.22
C ASP A 409 -17.40 8.51 -6.61
N ALA A 410 -17.40 7.18 -6.74
CA ALA A 410 -17.79 6.50 -7.97
C ALA A 410 -19.30 6.26 -8.10
N VAL A 411 -20.06 6.32 -7.00
CA VAL A 411 -21.47 5.90 -6.96
C VAL A 411 -22.35 6.61 -8.00
N PRO A 412 -22.26 7.94 -8.21
CA PRO A 412 -23.05 8.61 -9.23
C PRO A 412 -22.78 8.09 -10.66
N SER A 413 -21.50 7.88 -10.98
CA SER A 413 -21.08 7.34 -12.29
C SER A 413 -21.55 5.90 -12.49
N LEU A 414 -21.50 5.09 -11.43
CA LEU A 414 -21.96 3.70 -11.47
C LEU A 414 -23.47 3.58 -11.63
N LEU A 415 -24.26 4.42 -10.94
CA LEU A 415 -25.71 4.44 -11.09
C LEU A 415 -26.14 4.80 -12.51
N SER A 416 -25.48 5.81 -13.11
CA SER A 416 -25.67 6.12 -14.53
C SER A 416 -25.31 4.94 -15.43
N GLY A 417 -24.23 4.21 -15.10
CA GLY A 417 -23.76 3.04 -15.82
C GLY A 417 -24.74 1.86 -15.85
N LEU A 418 -25.70 1.77 -14.92
CA LEU A 418 -26.76 0.75 -14.94
C LEU A 418 -27.68 0.84 -16.17
N GLN A 419 -27.69 1.97 -16.87
CA GLN A 419 -28.50 2.24 -18.06
C GLN A 419 -27.70 2.20 -19.37
N GLU A 420 -26.41 1.88 -19.30
CA GLU A 420 -25.56 1.78 -20.48
C GLU A 420 -26.06 0.68 -21.43
N ALA A 421 -25.96 0.97 -22.73
CA ALA A 421 -26.42 0.05 -23.77
C ALA A 421 -25.53 -1.20 -23.86
N ASP A 422 -24.23 -1.06 -23.55
CA ASP A 422 -23.32 -2.19 -23.44
C ASP A 422 -23.64 -2.99 -22.16
N PRO A 423 -24.09 -4.26 -22.30
CA PRO A 423 -24.41 -5.09 -21.15
C PRO A 423 -23.21 -5.30 -20.21
N ALA A 424 -21.98 -5.35 -20.72
CA ALA A 424 -20.80 -5.57 -19.90
C ALA A 424 -20.53 -4.37 -18.96
N ILE A 425 -20.77 -3.15 -19.46
CA ILE A 425 -20.67 -1.93 -18.63
C ILE A 425 -21.73 -1.94 -17.53
N ALA A 426 -22.98 -2.22 -17.88
CA ALA A 426 -24.06 -2.25 -16.90
C ALA A 426 -23.88 -3.36 -15.83
N VAL A 427 -23.37 -4.54 -16.23
CA VAL A 427 -22.98 -5.62 -15.29
C VAL A 427 -21.90 -5.12 -14.32
N GLY A 428 -20.82 -4.55 -14.86
CA GLY A 428 -19.68 -4.09 -14.05
C GLY A 428 -20.09 -3.02 -13.05
N CYS A 429 -20.97 -2.09 -13.45
CA CYS A 429 -21.50 -1.07 -12.56
C CYS A 429 -22.36 -1.64 -11.43
N ALA A 430 -23.24 -2.60 -11.75
CA ALA A 430 -24.07 -3.27 -10.74
C ALA A 430 -23.21 -4.05 -9.74
N GLU A 431 -22.21 -4.78 -10.21
CA GLU A 431 -21.29 -5.52 -9.34
C GLU A 431 -20.44 -4.58 -8.47
N ALA A 432 -19.96 -3.46 -9.03
CA ALA A 432 -19.23 -2.45 -8.26
C ALA A 432 -20.09 -1.85 -7.14
N LEU A 433 -21.33 -1.44 -7.44
CA LEU A 433 -22.28 -0.93 -6.44
C LEU A 433 -22.58 -1.97 -5.35
N ARG A 434 -22.76 -3.24 -5.73
CA ARG A 434 -22.94 -4.33 -4.77
C ARG A 434 -21.72 -4.50 -3.86
N GLN A 435 -20.51 -4.37 -4.37
CA GLN A 435 -19.27 -4.50 -3.59
C GLN A 435 -18.96 -3.30 -2.69
N HIS A 436 -19.46 -2.10 -2.99
CA HIS A 436 -19.39 -0.96 -2.07
C HIS A 436 -20.15 -1.23 -0.76
N GLY A 437 -21.18 -2.08 -0.80
CA GLY A 437 -21.98 -2.46 0.36
C GLY A 437 -22.98 -1.37 0.74
N ALA A 438 -22.61 -0.47 1.66
CA ALA A 438 -23.50 0.60 2.11
C ALA A 438 -23.52 1.74 1.08
N LEU A 439 -24.64 1.87 0.36
CA LEU A 439 -24.87 2.99 -0.54
C LEU A 439 -25.39 4.21 0.23
N PRO A 440 -24.99 5.44 -0.16
CA PRO A 440 -25.54 6.65 0.44
C PRO A 440 -27.03 6.82 0.10
N ALA A 441 -27.76 7.59 0.90
CA ALA A 441 -29.22 7.66 0.80
C ALA A 441 -29.70 8.19 -0.56
N ASP A 442 -29.01 9.18 -1.12
CA ASP A 442 -29.25 9.71 -2.46
C ASP A 442 -29.11 8.66 -3.56
N ALA A 443 -28.17 7.72 -3.40
CA ALA A 443 -28.00 6.59 -4.31
C ALA A 443 -29.15 5.57 -4.20
N ILE A 444 -29.67 5.35 -2.99
CA ILE A 444 -30.85 4.51 -2.75
C ILE A 444 -32.10 5.16 -3.36
N ASP A 445 -32.25 6.47 -3.22
CA ASP A 445 -33.36 7.23 -3.82
C ASP A 445 -33.29 7.14 -5.35
N ALA A 446 -32.11 7.37 -5.94
CA ALA A 446 -31.91 7.25 -7.39
C ALA A 446 -32.19 5.83 -7.92
N LEU A 447 -31.76 4.79 -7.18
CA LEU A 447 -32.07 3.40 -7.52
C LEU A 447 -33.58 3.12 -7.44
N THR A 448 -34.24 3.63 -6.41
CA THR A 448 -35.70 3.52 -6.22
C THR A 448 -36.46 4.18 -7.37
N GLU A 449 -36.10 5.40 -7.73
CA GLU A 449 -36.68 6.10 -8.89
C GLU A 449 -36.50 5.30 -10.18
N GLN A 450 -35.35 4.63 -10.35
CA GLN A 450 -35.10 3.80 -11.53
C GLN A 450 -35.99 2.54 -11.56
N LEU A 451 -36.26 1.93 -10.41
CA LEU A 451 -37.10 0.73 -10.30
C LEU A 451 -38.58 1.00 -10.64
N VAL A 452 -39.06 2.21 -10.41
CA VAL A 452 -40.47 2.59 -10.63
C VAL A 452 -40.74 3.06 -12.08
N ARG A 453 -39.71 3.19 -12.93
CA ARG A 453 -39.89 3.53 -14.36
C ARG A 453 -40.60 2.42 -15.13
N GLU A 454 -41.24 2.75 -16.26
CA GLU A 454 -41.98 1.78 -17.10
C GLU A 454 -41.14 0.60 -17.59
N ASN A 455 -39.81 0.75 -17.66
CA ASN A 455 -38.89 -0.32 -18.03
C ASN A 455 -37.59 -0.21 -17.21
N PRO A 456 -37.58 -0.71 -15.97
CA PRO A 456 -36.41 -0.61 -15.11
C PRO A 456 -35.27 -1.44 -15.69
N SER A 457 -34.03 -0.96 -15.56
CA SER A 457 -32.86 -1.73 -15.98
C SER A 457 -32.83 -3.06 -15.23
N LYS A 458 -32.69 -4.18 -15.96
CA LYS A 458 -32.54 -5.52 -15.34
C LYS A 458 -31.42 -5.56 -14.29
N TRP A 459 -30.39 -4.73 -14.46
CA TRP A 459 -29.26 -4.62 -13.53
C TRP A 459 -29.58 -3.79 -12.29
N ALA A 460 -30.49 -2.81 -12.39
CA ALA A 460 -31.04 -2.12 -11.23
C ALA A 460 -31.89 -3.08 -10.38
N VAL A 461 -32.71 -3.91 -11.04
CA VAL A 461 -33.50 -4.96 -10.37
C VAL A 461 -32.59 -5.99 -9.70
N TRP A 462 -31.57 -6.46 -10.42
CA TRP A 462 -30.58 -7.39 -9.88
C TRP A 462 -29.85 -6.80 -8.68
N LEU A 463 -29.39 -5.55 -8.77
CA LEU A 463 -28.71 -4.85 -7.68
C LEU A 463 -29.62 -4.73 -6.45
N ALA A 464 -30.87 -4.32 -6.63
CA ALA A 464 -31.85 -4.21 -5.54
C ALA A 464 -32.02 -5.53 -4.78
N GLY A 465 -32.07 -6.66 -5.50
CA GLY A 465 -32.15 -8.00 -4.90
C GLY A 465 -30.89 -8.47 -4.17
N HIS A 466 -29.73 -7.81 -4.36
CA HIS A 466 -28.45 -8.16 -3.71
C HIS A 466 -27.99 -7.12 -2.67
N LEU A 467 -28.72 -6.01 -2.52
CA LEU A 467 -28.51 -5.04 -1.46
C LEU A 467 -29.27 -5.47 -0.18
N PRO A 468 -28.81 -5.03 1.01
CA PRO A 468 -29.50 -5.31 2.25
C PRO A 468 -30.97 -4.86 2.19
N ARG A 469 -31.87 -5.75 2.61
CA ARG A 469 -33.32 -5.54 2.54
C ARG A 469 -33.75 -4.26 3.24
N GLU A 470 -33.10 -3.92 4.35
CA GLU A 470 -33.43 -2.74 5.16
C GLU A 470 -33.30 -1.44 4.35
N CYS A 471 -32.42 -1.39 3.35
CA CYS A 471 -32.19 -0.21 2.53
C CYS A 471 -33.33 0.10 1.56
N LEU A 472 -34.04 -0.94 1.07
CA LEU A 472 -34.99 -0.81 -0.05
C LEU A 472 -36.39 -1.33 0.29
N ALA A 473 -36.65 -1.77 1.53
CA ALA A 473 -37.92 -2.40 1.92
C ALA A 473 -39.16 -1.55 1.59
N GLY A 474 -39.12 -0.23 1.88
CA GLY A 474 -40.22 0.69 1.58
C GLY A 474 -40.47 0.82 0.08
N ALA A 475 -39.41 1.15 -0.67
CA ALA A 475 -39.44 1.26 -2.13
C ALA A 475 -39.96 -0.01 -2.82
N VAL A 476 -39.50 -1.19 -2.36
CA VAL A 476 -39.93 -2.47 -2.92
C VAL A 476 -41.36 -2.81 -2.53
N ALA A 477 -41.84 -2.41 -1.34
CA ALA A 477 -43.24 -2.58 -0.96
C ALA A 477 -44.18 -1.74 -1.85
N ASP A 478 -43.78 -0.51 -2.20
CA ASP A 478 -44.57 0.36 -3.07
C ASP A 478 -44.77 -0.23 -4.49
N LEU A 479 -43.83 -1.07 -4.95
CA LEU A 479 -43.96 -1.80 -6.21
C LEU A 479 -45.10 -2.82 -6.21
N GLN A 480 -45.65 -3.22 -5.07
CA GLN A 480 -46.75 -4.20 -5.02
C GLN A 480 -48.00 -3.70 -5.79
N GLY A 481 -48.25 -2.40 -5.80
CA GLY A 481 -49.38 -1.79 -6.50
C GLY A 481 -49.09 -1.44 -7.96
N THR A 482 -47.85 -1.09 -8.29
CA THR A 482 -47.46 -0.55 -9.62
C THR A 482 -46.75 -1.57 -10.52
N GLY A 483 -46.04 -2.54 -9.93
CA GLY A 483 -45.24 -3.55 -10.62
C GLY A 483 -45.14 -4.84 -9.80
N PRO A 484 -46.24 -5.61 -9.63
CA PRO A 484 -46.27 -6.78 -8.74
C PRO A 484 -45.29 -7.88 -9.14
N GLU A 485 -45.00 -8.05 -10.43
CA GLU A 485 -43.99 -8.98 -10.93
C GLU A 485 -42.57 -8.58 -10.49
N LEU A 486 -42.28 -7.28 -10.48
CA LEU A 486 -41.00 -6.74 -10.05
C LEU A 486 -40.83 -6.86 -8.53
N HIS A 487 -41.88 -6.55 -7.77
CA HIS A 487 -41.94 -6.80 -6.33
C HIS A 487 -41.64 -8.28 -6.01
N TYR A 488 -42.29 -9.20 -6.71
CA TYR A 488 -42.04 -10.63 -6.55
C TYR A 488 -40.60 -11.02 -6.90
N ALA A 489 -40.05 -10.52 -8.01
CA ALA A 489 -38.68 -10.83 -8.41
C ALA A 489 -37.65 -10.40 -7.36
N ILE A 490 -37.75 -9.17 -6.83
CA ILE A 490 -36.80 -8.64 -5.83
C ILE A 490 -36.91 -9.39 -4.50
N THR A 491 -38.14 -9.67 -4.05
CA THR A 491 -38.38 -10.40 -2.78
C THR A 491 -37.90 -11.86 -2.85
N VAL A 492 -38.01 -12.51 -4.01
CA VAL A 492 -37.41 -13.83 -4.25
C VAL A 492 -35.89 -13.76 -4.20
N LEU A 493 -35.27 -12.76 -4.84
CA LEU A 493 -33.81 -12.58 -4.81
C LEU A 493 -33.29 -12.38 -3.38
N TRP A 494 -33.96 -11.58 -2.55
CA TRP A 494 -33.61 -11.44 -1.13
C TRP A 494 -33.68 -12.78 -0.39
N SER A 495 -34.73 -13.57 -0.63
CA SER A 495 -34.87 -14.88 0.00
C SER A 495 -33.72 -15.84 -0.34
N PHE A 496 -33.17 -15.75 -1.56
CA PHE A 496 -31.98 -16.52 -1.97
C PHE A 496 -30.67 -15.95 -1.44
N ALA A 497 -30.55 -14.63 -1.29
CA ALA A 497 -29.34 -13.99 -0.78
C ALA A 497 -29.19 -14.16 0.75
N GLU A 498 -30.30 -14.30 1.46
CA GLU A 498 -30.37 -14.50 2.92
C GLU A 498 -30.28 -15.99 3.34
N SER A 499 -30.48 -16.93 2.40
CA SER A 499 -30.38 -18.39 2.61
C SER A 499 -28.97 -18.92 2.47
#